data_AF-A0A7K4JTD8-F1
#
_entry.id   AF-A0A7K4JTD8-F1
#
_cell.length_a   1.000
_cell.length_b   1.000
_cell.length_c   1.000
_cell.angle_alpha   90.00
_cell.angle_beta   90.00
_cell.angle_gamma   90.00
#
_symmetry.space_group_name_H-M   'P 1'
#
loop_
_entity.id
_entity.type
_entity.pdbx_description
1 polymer ?
#
loop_
_entity_poly.entity_id
_entity_poly.type
_entity_poly.pdbx_seq_one_letter_code
_entity_poly.pdbx_strand_id
1 'polypeptide(L)'
;VFQGRILAQRLVGQETRYEVEVKTPYRHRYPLVRREYVWVPNTCGCPPLREGTEYLLMAQRHVNHERTLNRILLQDDAYARPWTPREDRLVREAARHC
;
A
#
# COMPACT_ATOMS: atom_id res chain seq x y z
N VAL A 1 -2.43 1.66 6.86
CA VAL A 1 -3.66 1.25 6.15
C VAL A 1 -4.16 2.44 5.35
N PHE A 2 -4.21 2.30 4.04
CA PHE A 2 -4.67 3.35 3.14
C PHE A 2 -5.26 2.74 1.86
N GLN A 3 -6.19 3.45 1.23
CA GLN A 3 -6.58 3.21 -0.15
C GLN A 3 -5.53 3.86 -1.06
N GLY A 4 -5.02 3.11 -2.03
CA GLY A 4 -4.06 3.61 -3.00
C GLY A 4 -4.22 3.00 -4.38
N ARG A 5 -3.86 3.78 -5.40
CA ARG A 5 -3.83 3.34 -6.81
C ARG A 5 -2.40 2.97 -7.19
N ILE A 6 -2.19 1.78 -7.73
CA ILE A 6 -0.88 1.38 -8.25
C ILE A 6 -0.64 2.15 -9.54
N LEU A 7 0.47 2.87 -9.62
CA LEU A 7 0.86 3.66 -10.79
C LEU A 7 1.87 2.93 -11.65
N ALA A 8 2.86 2.31 -11.01
CA ALA A 8 3.93 1.58 -11.67
C ALA A 8 4.50 0.49 -10.76
N GLN A 9 5.08 -0.55 -11.36
CA GLN A 9 5.90 -1.52 -10.64
C GLN A 9 7.33 -1.60 -11.22
N ARG A 10 8.31 -1.83 -10.35
CA ARG A 10 9.71 -2.04 -10.76
C ARG A 10 10.40 -3.05 -9.87
N LEU A 11 11.09 -4.01 -10.49
CA LEU A 11 12.03 -4.89 -9.79
C LEU A 11 13.32 -4.12 -9.47
N VAL A 12 13.73 -4.16 -8.21
CA VAL A 12 14.94 -3.52 -7.69
C VAL A 12 15.69 -4.56 -6.84
N GLY A 13 16.72 -5.18 -7.41
CA GLY A 13 17.41 -6.28 -6.76
C GLY A 13 16.48 -7.48 -6.56
N GLN A 14 16.27 -7.86 -5.29
CA GLN A 14 15.38 -8.97 -4.89
C GLN A 14 14.00 -8.49 -4.40
N GLU A 15 13.69 -7.21 -4.59
CA GLU A 15 12.46 -6.59 -4.12
C GLU A 15 11.64 -6.02 -5.28
N THR A 16 10.33 -5.97 -5.10
CA THR A 16 9.42 -5.27 -6.00
C THR A 16 9.03 -3.95 -5.36
N ARG A 17 9.22 -2.84 -6.09
CA ARG A 17 8.81 -1.51 -5.67
C ARG A 17 7.61 -1.07 -6.48
N TYR A 18 6.52 -0.75 -5.79
CA TYR A 18 5.34 -0.14 -6.36
C TYR A 18 5.35 1.37 -6.12
N GLU A 19 5.08 2.13 -7.16
CA GLU A 19 4.69 3.53 -7.04
C GLU A 19 3.18 3.60 -6.83
N VAL A 20 2.75 4.27 -5.75
CA VAL A 20 1.36 4.28 -5.32
C VAL A 20 0.86 5.71 -5.14
N GLU A 21 -0.25 6.07 -5.78
CA GLU A 21 -0.98 7.28 -5.43
C GLU A 21 -1.87 6.99 -4.22
N VAL A 22 -1.61 7.65 -3.10
CA VAL A 22 -2.43 7.55 -1.89
C VAL A 22 -3.71 8.35 -2.10
N LYS A 23 -4.86 7.66 -2.08
CA LYS A 23 -6.20 8.27 -2.22
C LYS A 23 -6.78 8.67 -0.88
N THR A 24 -6.75 7.76 0.09
CA THR A 24 -7.32 8.01 1.42
C THR A 24 -6.50 7.27 2.48
N PRO A 25 -5.86 8.00 3.42
CA PRO A 25 -5.20 7.40 4.55
C PRO A 25 -6.22 7.09 5.67
N TYR A 26 -6.43 5.81 6.00
CA TYR A 26 -7.36 5.43 7.08
C TYR A 26 -6.66 5.34 8.45
N ARG A 27 -5.51 4.68 8.49
CA ARG A 27 -4.72 4.51 9.72
C ARG A 27 -3.24 4.55 9.40
N HIS A 28 -2.54 5.53 9.95
CA HIS A 28 -1.11 5.72 9.73
C HIS A 28 -0.43 6.12 11.04
N ARG A 29 0.79 5.60 11.28
CA ARG A 29 1.65 5.99 12.42
C ARG A 29 2.83 6.86 11.97
N TYR A 30 2.85 7.21 10.69
CA TYR A 30 3.87 8.00 10.03
C TYR A 30 3.20 8.80 8.91
N PRO A 31 3.71 9.98 8.53
CA PRO A 31 3.13 10.79 7.47
C PRO A 31 3.09 10.00 6.16
N LEU A 32 1.92 10.00 5.51
CA LEU A 32 1.76 9.52 4.14
C LEU A 32 1.63 10.74 3.23
N VAL A 33 2.39 10.78 2.15
CA VAL A 33 2.25 11.77 1.10
C VAL A 33 1.40 11.23 -0.05
N ARG A 34 1.04 12.10 -1.00
CA ARG A 34 0.20 11.72 -2.14
C ARG A 34 0.81 10.62 -3.00
N ARG A 35 2.14 10.55 -3.09
CA ARG A 35 2.85 9.58 -3.94
C ARG A 35 3.92 8.87 -3.13
N GLU A 36 3.71 7.59 -2.91
CA GLU A 36 4.54 6.76 -2.04
C GLU A 36 5.23 5.64 -2.82
N TYR A 37 6.36 5.18 -2.31
CA TYR A 37 6.99 3.95 -2.76
C TYR A 37 6.78 2.83 -1.75
N VAL A 38 6.03 1.82 -2.16
CA VAL A 38 5.75 0.62 -1.36
C VAL A 38 6.66 -0.50 -1.83
N TRP A 39 7.43 -1.06 -0.91
CA TRP A 39 8.37 -2.14 -1.17
C TRP A 39 7.78 -3.46 -0.75
N VAL A 40 8.00 -4.49 -1.56
CA VAL A 40 7.64 -5.87 -1.27
C VAL A 40 8.91 -6.72 -1.35
N PRO A 41 9.25 -7.51 -0.32
CA PRO A 41 10.51 -8.25 -0.24
C PRO A 41 10.49 -9.53 -1.08
N ASN A 42 10.01 -9.44 -2.32
CA ASN A 42 9.99 -10.55 -3.26
C ASN A 42 10.04 -10.06 -4.72
N THR A 43 10.24 -11.01 -5.61
CA THR A 43 10.19 -10.83 -7.07
C THR A 43 9.05 -11.61 -7.72
N CYS A 44 8.25 -12.33 -6.92
CA CYS A 44 7.18 -13.21 -7.41
C CYS A 44 5.93 -12.45 -7.88
N GLY A 45 5.84 -11.15 -7.61
CA GLY A 45 4.62 -10.37 -7.86
C GLY A 45 3.50 -10.68 -6.86
N CYS A 46 3.85 -11.13 -5.65
CA CYS A 46 2.92 -11.39 -4.56
C CYS A 46 2.94 -10.20 -3.57
N PRO A 47 1.82 -9.57 -3.21
CA PRO A 47 0.48 -9.78 -3.74
C PRO A 47 0.33 -9.28 -5.19
N PRO A 48 -0.63 -9.83 -5.98
CA PRO A 48 -0.82 -9.52 -7.40
C PRO A 48 -1.46 -8.14 -7.59
N LEU A 49 -0.63 -7.11 -7.43
CA LEU A 49 -1.00 -5.71 -7.59
C LEU A 49 -0.87 -5.32 -9.06
N ARG A 50 -1.96 -4.80 -9.65
CA ARG A 50 -2.02 -4.37 -11.04
C ARG A 50 -1.96 -2.86 -11.15
N GLU A 51 -1.15 -2.37 -12.07
CA GLU A 51 -1.12 -0.96 -12.44
C GLU A 51 -2.50 -0.46 -12.85
N GLY A 52 -2.80 0.79 -12.50
CA GLY A 52 -4.09 1.43 -12.70
C GLY A 52 -5.21 0.95 -11.77
N THR A 53 -4.99 -0.09 -10.96
CA THR A 53 -6.00 -0.62 -10.05
C THR A 53 -5.82 -0.04 -8.64
N GLU A 54 -6.95 0.19 -7.97
CA GLU A 54 -6.98 0.67 -6.59
C GLU A 54 -7.07 -0.50 -5.61
N TYR A 55 -6.41 -0.35 -4.47
CA TYR A 55 -6.34 -1.36 -3.42
C TYR A 55 -6.43 -0.73 -2.04
N LEU A 56 -7.00 -1.48 -1.10
CA LEU A 56 -6.81 -1.26 0.32
C LEU A 56 -5.52 -1.98 0.75
N LEU A 57 -4.52 -1.21 1.17
CA LEU A 57 -3.19 -1.71 1.51
C LEU A 57 -2.90 -1.58 3.01
N MET A 58 -2.47 -2.69 3.61
CA MET A 58 -1.96 -2.74 4.98
C MET A 58 -0.43 -2.83 4.98
N ALA A 59 0.22 -1.71 4.65
CA ALA A 59 1.67 -1.60 4.72
C ALA A 59 2.16 -1.08 6.08
N GLN A 60 3.39 -1.46 6.43
CA GLN A 60 4.07 -1.11 7.67
C GLN A 60 5.29 -0.23 7.38
N ARG A 61 5.71 0.55 8.37
CA ARG A 61 6.99 1.26 8.27
C ARG A 61 8.10 0.28 8.63
N HIS A 62 9.04 0.09 7.73
CA HIS A 62 10.25 -0.68 7.98
C HIS A 62 11.43 0.28 8.11
N VAL A 63 12.05 0.28 9.29
CA VAL A 63 13.30 0.99 9.55
C VAL A 63 14.38 -0.06 9.79
N ASN A 64 15.47 -0.02 9.03
CA ASN A 64 16.58 -0.96 9.25
C ASN A 64 17.26 -0.72 10.61
N HIS A 65 18.05 -1.68 11.06
CA HIS A 65 18.76 -1.61 12.35
C HIS A 65 19.61 -0.33 12.49
N GLU A 66 20.30 0.05 11.42
CA GLU A 66 21.14 1.26 11.33
C GLU A 66 20.34 2.56 11.27
N ARG A 67 19.01 2.49 11.17
CA ARG A 67 18.07 3.63 11.05
C ARG A 67 18.30 4.55 9.85
N THR A 68 18.97 4.04 8.82
CA THR A 68 19.28 4.77 7.57
C THR A 68 18.22 4.57 6.50
N LEU A 69 17.51 3.45 6.52
CA LEU A 69 16.43 3.13 5.59
C LEU A 69 15.10 3.31 6.27
N ASN A 70 14.25 4.20 5.75
CA ASN A 70 12.89 4.40 6.21
C ASN A 70 11.94 4.21 5.03
N ARG A 71 11.35 3.02 4.94
CA ARG A 71 10.51 2.63 3.79
C ARG A 71 9.16 2.10 4.21
N ILE A 72 8.20 2.18 3.30
CA ILE A 72 6.90 1.54 3.45
C ILE A 72 7.05 0.12 2.89
N LEU A 73 6.84 -0.87 3.75
CA LEU A 73 6.96 -2.29 3.44
C LEU A 73 5.57 -2.93 3.43
N LEU A 74 5.26 -3.63 2.36
CA LEU A 74 4.14 -4.55 2.26
C LEU A 74 4.73 -5.96 2.25
N GLN A 75 4.50 -6.73 3.30
CA GLN A 75 4.95 -8.12 3.37
C GLN A 75 4.26 -8.94 2.26
N ASP A 76 4.84 -10.08 1.91
CA ASP A 76 4.30 -11.00 0.92
C ASP A 76 2.91 -11.56 1.31
N ASP A 77 2.67 -11.73 2.60
CA ASP A 77 1.39 -12.14 3.21
C ASP A 77 0.48 -10.96 3.61
N ALA A 78 0.91 -9.72 3.37
CA ALA A 78 0.19 -8.56 3.85
C ALA A 78 -1.16 -8.39 3.14
N TYR A 79 -2.11 -7.86 3.88
CA TYR A 79 -3.44 -7.60 3.35
C TYR A 79 -3.40 -6.53 2.25
N ALA A 80 -3.68 -6.97 1.03
CA ALA A 80 -3.86 -6.16 -0.16
C ALA A 80 -5.12 -6.61 -0.89
N ARG A 81 -6.19 -5.82 -0.79
CA ARG A 81 -7.49 -6.16 -1.38
C ARG A 81 -7.86 -5.15 -2.47
N PRO A 82 -8.30 -5.59 -3.66
CA PRO A 82 -8.80 -4.67 -4.67
C PRO A 82 -9.93 -3.79 -4.13
N TRP A 83 -9.90 -2.52 -4.49
CA TRP A 83 -10.97 -1.58 -4.19
C TRP A 83 -12.11 -1.80 -5.20
N THR A 84 -13.31 -2.07 -4.70
CA THR A 84 -14.50 -2.25 -5.52
C THR A 84 -15.63 -1.33 -5.03
N PRO A 85 -16.73 -1.17 -5.80
CA PRO A 85 -17.88 -0.38 -5.35
C PRO A 85 -18.47 -0.85 -4.01
N ARG A 86 -18.22 -2.11 -3.61
CA ARG A 86 -18.61 -2.62 -2.29
C ARG A 86 -17.83 -1.92 -1.17
N GLU A 87 -16.52 -1.76 -1.31
CA GLU A 87 -15.67 -1.06 -0.34
C GLU A 87 -16.10 0.41 -0.21
N ASP A 88 -16.41 1.08 -1.33
CA ASP A 88 -16.96 2.45 -1.31
C ASP A 88 -18.23 2.54 -0.47
N ARG A 89 -19.15 1.58 -0.63
CA ARG A 89 -20.39 1.55 0.15
C ARG A 89 -20.11 1.34 1.63
N LEU A 90 -19.24 0.39 1.97
CA LEU A 90 -18.88 0.09 3.36
C LEU A 90 -18.25 1.30 4.05
N VAL A 91 -17.36 2.03 3.37
CA VAL A 91 -16.76 3.25 3.94
C VAL A 91 -17.79 4.36 4.11
N ARG A 92 -18.68 4.59 3.13
CA ARG A 92 -19.77 5.56 3.27
C ARG A 92 -20.72 5.21 4.43
N GLU A 93 -21.05 3.93 4.60
CA GLU A 93 -21.88 3.45 5.70
C GLU A 93 -21.18 3.63 7.04
N ALA A 94 -19.90 3.25 7.16
CA ALA A 94 -19.12 3.44 8.38
C ALA A 94 -19.02 4.91 8.77
N ALA A 95 -18.80 5.81 7.80
CA ALA A 95 -18.71 7.25 8.03
C ALA A 95 -20.01 7.88 8.58
N ARG A 96 -21.17 7.22 8.43
CA ARG A 96 -22.44 7.69 9.04
C ARG A 96 -22.56 7.35 10.53
N HIS A 97 -21.73 6.42 11.02
CA HIS A 97 -21.75 5.92 12.40
C HIS A 97 -20.55 6.43 13.23
N CYS A 98 -19.76 7.35 12.67
CA CYS A 98 -18.66 8.06 13.34
C CYS A 98 -19.13 9.44 13.77
#